data_AF-E4T686-F1
#
_entry.id   AF-E4T686-F1
#
_cell.length_a   1.000
_cell.length_b   1.000
_cell.length_c   1.000
_cell.angle_alpha   90.00
_cell.angle_beta   90.00
_cell.angle_gamma   90.00
#
_symmetry.space_group_name_H-M   'P 1'
#
loop_
_entity.id
_entity.type
_entity.pdbx_description
1 polymer ?
#
loop_
_entity_poly.entity_id
_entity_poly.type
_entity_poly.pdbx_seq_one_letter_code
_entity_poly.pdbx_strand_id
1 'polypeptide(L)'
;MDKQYNEDGFIPKHGGYERLITYQKSEIIYDGTQYFCKKYFQRFDRTIDQMVQAARSGKQNIVEASMASGTSKETEIKLTNVARASLEELLIDYKDFLRTNKLTYWDKAHPYYGKLTEKHKTPNATYEMYRKGIESPDPEVSANVMISLINVTSYLLAQQIRTLEKEFLEEGGLRERMSQARMEVRKKMK
;
A
#
# COMPACT_ATOMS: atom_id res chain seq x y z
N MET A 1 15.27 -21.79 -8.13
CA MET A 1 15.50 -20.43 -7.61
C MET A 1 15.55 -19.52 -8.81
N ASP A 2 14.48 -18.76 -9.07
CA ASP A 2 14.51 -17.78 -10.15
C ASP A 2 15.65 -16.81 -9.92
N LYS A 3 16.45 -16.54 -10.96
CA LYS A 3 17.55 -15.57 -10.89
C LYS A 3 16.96 -14.22 -10.42
N GLN A 4 17.27 -13.84 -9.17
CA GLN A 4 16.92 -12.54 -8.56
C GLN A 4 17.65 -11.37 -9.24
N TYR A 5 18.62 -11.67 -10.09
CA TYR A 5 19.51 -10.72 -10.76
C TYR A 5 19.36 -10.84 -12.28
N ASN A 6 19.67 -9.75 -12.99
CA ASN A 6 19.91 -9.82 -14.43
C ASN A 6 21.15 -10.69 -14.70
N GLU A 7 21.21 -11.38 -15.84
CA GLU A 7 22.16 -12.48 -16.07
C GLU A 7 23.65 -12.11 -15.87
N ASP A 8 24.00 -10.83 -16.03
CA ASP A 8 25.36 -10.29 -15.83
C ASP A 8 25.40 -9.08 -14.86
N GLY A 9 24.34 -8.84 -14.08
CA GLY A 9 24.17 -7.63 -13.27
C GLY A 9 24.16 -7.88 -11.76
N PHE A 10 24.71 -6.95 -10.98
CA PHE A 10 24.59 -6.94 -9.51
C PHE A 10 23.33 -6.21 -9.00
N ILE A 11 22.53 -5.64 -9.92
CA ILE A 11 21.25 -4.99 -9.62
C ILE A 11 20.14 -6.06 -9.65
N PRO A 12 19.39 -6.26 -8.55
CA PRO A 12 18.24 -7.16 -8.54
C PRO A 12 17.13 -6.71 -9.49
N LYS A 13 16.30 -7.66 -9.90
CA LYS A 13 15.03 -7.35 -10.57
C LYS A 13 14.16 -6.48 -9.63
N HIS A 14 13.62 -5.40 -10.17
CA HIS A 14 12.81 -4.41 -9.43
C HIS A 14 11.69 -3.86 -10.33
N GLY A 15 10.82 -3.02 -9.77
CA GLY A 15 9.71 -2.40 -10.53
C GLY A 15 8.48 -3.29 -10.77
N GLY A 16 8.43 -4.49 -10.18
CA GLY A 16 7.27 -5.40 -10.28
C GLY A 16 6.06 -5.02 -9.42
N TYR A 17 5.79 -3.73 -9.22
CA TYR A 17 4.82 -3.22 -8.24
C TYR A 17 3.39 -3.69 -8.50
N GLU A 18 3.00 -3.92 -9.76
CA GLU A 18 1.66 -4.39 -10.15
C GLU A 18 1.29 -5.74 -9.52
N ARG A 19 2.30 -6.53 -9.13
CA ARG A 19 2.13 -7.83 -8.45
C ARG A 19 2.02 -7.69 -6.93
N LEU A 20 2.30 -6.52 -6.36
CA LEU A 20 2.20 -6.29 -4.93
C LEU A 20 0.74 -6.20 -4.51
N ILE A 21 0.36 -7.02 -3.53
CA ILE A 21 -0.99 -6.97 -2.94
C ILE A 21 -1.27 -5.57 -2.35
N THR A 22 -0.25 -4.91 -1.80
CA THR A 22 -0.34 -3.54 -1.28
C THR A 22 -0.66 -2.54 -2.39
N TYR A 23 -0.06 -2.67 -3.57
CA TYR A 23 -0.37 -1.84 -4.73
C TYR A 23 -1.81 -2.06 -5.22
N GLN A 24 -2.19 -3.32 -5.45
CA GLN A 24 -3.54 -3.68 -5.92
C GLN A 24 -4.63 -3.15 -4.98
N LYS A 25 -4.45 -3.28 -3.66
CA LYS A 25 -5.40 -2.73 -2.69
C LYS A 25 -5.35 -1.20 -2.63
N SER A 26 -4.18 -0.58 -2.80
CA SER A 26 -4.06 0.88 -2.86
C SER A 26 -4.77 1.49 -4.10
N GLU A 27 -4.81 0.76 -5.21
CA GLU A 27 -5.61 1.15 -6.38
C GLU A 27 -7.10 1.13 -6.08
N ILE A 28 -7.60 0.05 -5.45
CA ILE A 28 -8.99 -0.03 -5.00
C ILE A 28 -9.32 1.12 -4.04
N ILE A 29 -8.40 1.44 -3.11
CA ILE A 29 -8.57 2.55 -2.16
C ILE A 29 -8.65 3.88 -2.91
N TYR A 30 -7.78 4.11 -3.90
CA TYR A 30 -7.79 5.34 -4.69
C TYR A 30 -9.11 5.52 -5.45
N ASP A 31 -9.55 4.50 -6.18
CA ASP A 31 -10.79 4.55 -6.96
C ASP A 31 -12.02 4.69 -6.04
N GLY A 32 -12.02 3.95 -4.92
CA GLY A 32 -13.08 4.05 -3.92
C GLY A 32 -13.14 5.41 -3.24
N THR A 33 -11.99 6.05 -3.01
CA THR A 33 -11.91 7.42 -2.46
C THR A 33 -12.47 8.43 -3.46
N GLN A 34 -12.12 8.30 -4.74
CA GLN A 34 -12.68 9.15 -5.80
C GLN A 34 -14.21 9.05 -5.87
N TYR A 35 -14.74 7.82 -5.81
CA TYR A 35 -16.18 7.60 -5.74
C TYR A 35 -16.79 8.24 -4.48
N PHE A 36 -16.23 7.94 -3.31
CA PHE A 36 -16.73 8.38 -2.01
C PHE A 36 -16.82 9.91 -1.92
N CYS A 37 -15.74 10.59 -2.27
CA CYS A 37 -15.66 12.05 -2.26
C CYS A 37 -16.69 12.66 -3.22
N LYS A 38 -16.81 12.13 -4.44
CA LYS A 38 -17.81 12.60 -5.41
C LYS A 38 -19.26 12.39 -4.94
N LYS A 39 -19.51 11.32 -4.18
CA LYS A 39 -20.85 10.92 -3.76
C LYS A 39 -21.34 11.66 -2.52
N TYR A 40 -20.48 11.85 -1.52
CA TYR A 40 -20.90 12.28 -0.18
C TYR A 40 -20.42 13.66 0.25
N PHE A 41 -19.53 14.30 -0.51
CA PHE A 41 -19.09 15.67 -0.22
C PHE A 41 -19.73 16.67 -1.17
N GLN A 42 -19.85 17.91 -0.71
CA GLN A 42 -20.29 19.01 -1.55
C GLN A 42 -19.19 19.40 -2.53
N ARG A 43 -19.60 19.87 -3.71
CA ARG A 43 -18.68 20.35 -4.74
C ARG A 43 -17.82 21.49 -4.13
N PHE A 44 -16.50 21.36 -4.24
CA PHE A 44 -15.47 22.27 -3.71
C PHE A 44 -15.16 22.17 -2.20
N ASP A 45 -15.59 21.11 -1.52
CA ASP A 45 -15.09 20.81 -0.18
C ASP A 45 -13.58 20.51 -0.21
N ARG A 46 -12.79 21.26 0.56
CA ARG A 46 -11.33 21.09 0.64
C ARG A 46 -10.91 19.70 1.10
N THR A 47 -11.76 19.02 1.87
CA THR A 47 -11.54 17.65 2.34
C THR A 47 -11.44 16.68 1.17
N ILE A 48 -12.11 16.95 0.04
CA ILE A 48 -12.02 16.14 -1.18
C ILE A 48 -10.58 16.08 -1.66
N ASP A 49 -9.93 17.23 -1.81
CA ASP A 49 -8.55 17.30 -2.32
C ASP A 49 -7.58 16.61 -1.37
N GLN A 50 -7.79 16.74 -0.04
CA GLN A 50 -6.97 16.10 0.98
C GLN A 50 -7.08 14.57 0.92
N MET A 51 -8.30 14.03 0.92
CA MET A 51 -8.53 12.59 0.86
C MET A 51 -8.00 11.99 -0.46
N VAL A 52 -8.31 12.61 -1.60
CA VAL A 52 -7.86 12.14 -2.91
C VAL A 52 -6.34 12.18 -3.02
N GLN A 53 -5.70 13.22 -2.48
CA GLN A 53 -4.24 13.34 -2.49
C GLN A 53 -3.59 12.32 -1.54
N ALA A 54 -4.15 12.07 -0.36
CA ALA A 54 -3.66 11.04 0.56
C ALA A 54 -3.73 9.64 -0.09
N ALA A 55 -4.87 9.31 -0.72
CA ALA A 55 -5.03 8.06 -1.46
C ALA A 55 -4.04 7.95 -2.64
N ARG A 56 -3.85 9.03 -3.40
CA ARG A 56 -2.89 9.08 -4.51
C ARG A 56 -1.46 8.91 -4.01
N SER A 57 -1.07 9.62 -2.96
CA SER A 57 0.25 9.57 -2.36
C SER A 57 0.58 8.17 -1.86
N GLY A 58 -0.37 7.51 -1.18
CA GLY A 58 -0.23 6.13 -0.73
C GLY A 58 0.14 5.19 -1.88
N LYS A 59 -0.62 5.25 -2.99
CA LYS A 59 -0.34 4.43 -4.18
C LYS A 59 0.99 4.75 -4.84
N GLN A 60 1.29 6.03 -5.07
CA GLN A 60 2.50 6.46 -5.79
C GLN A 60 3.78 6.07 -5.04
N ASN A 61 3.81 6.23 -3.72
CA ASN A 61 4.96 5.84 -2.92
C ASN A 61 5.24 4.34 -2.96
N ILE A 62 4.23 3.48 -3.14
CA ILE A 62 4.44 2.02 -3.36
C ILE A 62 5.15 1.77 -4.69
N VAL A 63 4.74 2.48 -5.76
CA VAL A 63 5.37 2.40 -7.07
C VAL A 63 6.83 2.84 -6.99
N GLU A 64 7.07 4.02 -6.42
CA GLU A 64 8.42 4.59 -6.29
C GLU A 64 9.33 3.70 -5.42
N ALA A 65 8.82 3.16 -4.30
CA ALA A 65 9.54 2.21 -3.45
C ALA A 65 9.97 0.97 -4.26
N SER A 66 9.04 0.36 -4.99
CA SER A 66 9.31 -0.82 -5.81
C SER A 66 10.31 -0.52 -6.93
N MET A 67 10.29 0.68 -7.52
CA MET A 67 11.26 1.09 -8.53
C MET A 67 12.66 1.31 -7.91
N ALA A 68 12.73 1.83 -6.68
CA ALA A 68 13.98 2.03 -5.98
C ALA A 68 14.60 0.75 -5.40
N SER A 69 13.82 -0.32 -5.19
CA SER A 69 14.26 -1.57 -4.53
C SER A 69 15.54 -2.19 -5.10
N GLY A 70 15.77 -2.07 -6.41
CA GLY A 70 16.97 -2.59 -7.06
C GLY A 70 18.24 -1.79 -6.76
N THR A 71 18.10 -0.50 -6.43
CA THR A 71 19.21 0.44 -6.31
C THR A 71 19.42 0.96 -4.89
N SER A 72 18.36 1.07 -4.08
CA SER A 72 18.40 1.57 -2.71
C SER A 72 17.32 0.94 -1.83
N LYS A 73 17.75 0.00 -0.97
CA LYS A 73 16.90 -0.59 0.08
C LYS A 73 16.44 0.45 1.10
N GLU A 74 17.31 1.41 1.44
CA GLU A 74 16.95 2.53 2.33
C GLU A 74 15.79 3.35 1.76
N THR A 75 15.85 3.68 0.46
CA THR A 75 14.79 4.43 -0.22
C THR A 75 13.50 3.61 -0.30
N GLU A 76 13.61 2.30 -0.60
CA GLU A 76 12.47 1.40 -0.60
C GLU A 76 11.74 1.39 0.77
N ILE A 77 12.48 1.27 1.87
CA ILE A 77 11.92 1.30 3.24
C ILE A 77 11.23 2.64 3.51
N LYS A 78 11.92 3.76 3.23
CA LYS A 78 11.40 5.11 3.48
C LYS A 78 10.10 5.37 2.72
N LEU A 79 10.08 5.10 1.42
CA LEU A 79 8.90 5.33 0.59
C LEU A 79 7.74 4.38 0.97
N THR A 80 8.03 3.13 1.33
CA THR A 80 7.00 2.21 1.86
C THR A 80 6.39 2.77 3.15
N ASN A 81 7.18 3.40 4.02
CA ASN A 81 6.68 4.06 5.22
C ASN A 81 5.88 5.34 4.92
N VAL A 82 6.28 6.14 3.92
CA VAL A 82 5.48 7.29 3.46
C VAL A 82 4.13 6.82 2.90
N ALA A 83 4.10 5.74 2.11
CA ALA A 83 2.85 5.15 1.63
C ALA A 83 1.91 4.79 2.80
N ARG A 84 2.45 4.16 3.84
CA ARG A 84 1.70 3.81 5.05
C ARG A 84 1.19 5.05 5.79
N ALA A 85 2.01 6.08 5.91
CA ALA A 85 1.62 7.35 6.56
C ALA A 85 0.47 8.03 5.81
N SER A 86 0.53 8.09 4.47
CA SER A 86 -0.57 8.65 3.66
C SER A 86 -1.88 7.86 3.82
N LEU A 87 -1.82 6.54 4.01
CA LEU A 87 -3.01 5.75 4.31
C LEU A 87 -3.55 5.99 5.73
N GLU A 88 -2.70 6.33 6.70
CA GLU A 88 -3.13 6.71 8.05
C GLU A 88 -3.84 8.07 8.04
N GLU A 89 -3.36 9.03 7.26
CA GLU A 89 -4.05 10.32 7.04
C GLU A 89 -5.44 10.09 6.46
N LEU A 90 -5.54 9.31 5.38
CA LEU A 90 -6.82 8.96 4.77
C LEU A 90 -7.76 8.21 5.73
N LEU A 91 -7.22 7.32 6.57
CA LEU A 91 -7.99 6.61 7.58
C LEU A 91 -8.66 7.57 8.58
N ILE A 92 -7.92 8.60 9.00
CA ILE A 92 -8.43 9.62 9.91
C ILE A 92 -9.56 10.40 9.25
N ASP A 93 -9.42 10.79 7.98
CA ASP A 93 -10.48 11.50 7.24
C ASP A 93 -11.78 10.69 7.16
N TYR A 94 -11.71 9.38 6.90
CA TYR A 94 -12.88 8.51 6.90
C TYR A 94 -13.52 8.37 8.29
N LYS A 95 -12.71 8.27 9.36
CA LYS A 95 -13.22 8.22 10.74
C LYS A 95 -13.87 9.54 11.14
N ASP A 96 -13.30 10.66 10.72
CA ASP A 96 -13.87 11.99 10.95
C ASP A 96 -15.17 12.19 10.18
N PHE A 97 -15.27 11.68 8.95
CA PHE A 97 -16.53 11.65 8.21
C PHE A 97 -17.60 10.89 8.99
N LEU A 98 -17.31 9.68 9.51
CA LEU A 98 -18.28 8.92 10.31
C LEU A 98 -18.70 9.71 11.56
N ARG A 99 -17.73 10.25 12.31
CA ARG A 99 -17.95 10.97 13.56
C ARG A 99 -18.78 12.24 13.36
N THR A 100 -18.47 13.05 12.37
CA THR A 100 -19.16 14.32 12.11
C THR A 100 -20.59 14.12 11.59
N ASN A 101 -20.84 13.00 10.89
CA ASN A 101 -22.17 12.62 10.40
C ASN A 101 -22.96 11.74 11.38
N LYS A 102 -22.44 11.47 12.59
CA LYS A 102 -23.06 10.61 13.62
C LYS A 102 -23.34 9.18 13.12
N LEU A 103 -22.45 8.65 12.29
CA LEU A 103 -22.49 7.30 11.76
C LEU A 103 -21.62 6.36 12.60
N THR A 104 -21.94 5.08 12.58
CA THR A 104 -21.29 4.05 13.41
C THR A 104 -20.00 3.58 12.77
N TYR A 105 -18.92 3.55 13.54
CA TYR A 105 -17.70 2.85 13.17
C TYR A 105 -17.85 1.34 13.46
N TRP A 106 -17.50 0.50 12.49
CA TRP A 106 -17.56 -0.95 12.61
C TRP A 106 -16.31 -1.50 13.28
N ASP A 107 -16.40 -1.72 14.58
CA ASP A 107 -15.39 -2.43 15.34
C ASP A 107 -15.43 -3.95 15.10
N LYS A 108 -14.62 -4.69 15.85
CA LYS A 108 -14.50 -6.15 15.73
C LYS A 108 -15.79 -6.91 16.07
N ALA A 109 -16.69 -6.32 16.83
CA ALA A 109 -17.97 -6.92 17.20
C ALA A 109 -19.04 -6.72 16.12
N HIS A 110 -18.83 -5.81 15.17
CA HIS A 110 -19.80 -5.55 14.11
C HIS A 110 -20.02 -6.78 13.21
N PRO A 111 -21.27 -7.16 12.85
CA PRO A 111 -21.56 -8.37 12.07
C PRO A 111 -20.85 -8.46 10.70
N TYR A 112 -20.48 -7.31 10.12
CA TYR A 112 -19.76 -7.25 8.85
C TYR A 112 -18.24 -7.32 8.99
N TYR A 113 -17.68 -7.12 10.18
CA TYR A 113 -16.23 -7.09 10.39
C TYR A 113 -15.57 -8.41 9.98
N GLY A 114 -16.10 -9.54 10.48
CA GLY A 114 -15.57 -10.87 10.14
C GLY A 114 -15.69 -11.18 8.64
N LYS A 115 -16.82 -10.84 8.03
CA LYS A 115 -17.05 -11.06 6.59
C LYS A 115 -16.09 -10.24 5.72
N LEU A 116 -15.84 -8.98 6.07
CA LEU A 116 -14.86 -8.15 5.38
C LEU A 116 -13.43 -8.68 5.56
N THR A 117 -13.09 -9.10 6.77
CA THR A 117 -11.77 -9.70 7.07
C THR A 117 -11.50 -10.93 6.20
N GLU A 118 -12.46 -11.85 6.08
CA GLU A 118 -12.31 -13.00 5.18
C GLU A 118 -12.22 -12.57 3.71
N LYS A 119 -13.05 -11.61 3.30
CA LYS A 119 -13.04 -11.09 1.93
C LYS A 119 -11.67 -10.50 1.54
N HIS A 120 -10.99 -9.84 2.48
CA HIS A 120 -9.66 -9.27 2.26
C HIS A 120 -8.56 -10.30 2.00
N LYS A 121 -8.75 -11.56 2.41
CA LYS A 121 -7.81 -12.66 2.15
C LYS A 121 -7.91 -13.19 0.72
N THR A 122 -8.92 -12.78 -0.04
CA THR A 122 -9.06 -13.20 -1.43
C THR A 122 -7.85 -12.69 -2.24
N PRO A 123 -7.09 -13.59 -2.90
CA PRO A 123 -5.96 -13.19 -3.73
C PRO A 123 -6.45 -12.42 -4.96
N ASN A 124 -5.60 -11.51 -5.48
CA ASN A 124 -5.88 -10.70 -6.67
C ASN A 124 -7.21 -9.95 -6.60
N ALA A 125 -7.54 -9.40 -5.43
CA ALA A 125 -8.80 -8.73 -5.22
C ALA A 125 -8.91 -7.50 -6.15
N THR A 126 -10.06 -7.34 -6.80
CA THR A 126 -10.34 -6.23 -7.72
C THR A 126 -11.35 -5.24 -7.12
N TYR A 127 -11.47 -4.06 -7.72
CA TYR A 127 -12.49 -3.08 -7.31
C TYR A 127 -13.91 -3.68 -7.34
N GLU A 128 -14.22 -4.46 -8.37
CA GLU A 128 -15.54 -5.12 -8.53
C GLU A 128 -15.93 -5.96 -7.31
N MET A 129 -14.96 -6.64 -6.71
CA MET A 129 -15.20 -7.43 -5.51
C MET A 129 -15.73 -6.57 -4.36
N TYR A 130 -15.30 -5.32 -4.23
CA TYR A 130 -15.70 -4.40 -3.18
C TYR A 130 -16.79 -3.40 -3.61
N ARG A 131 -17.11 -3.30 -4.90
CA ARG A 131 -18.04 -2.32 -5.48
C ARG A 131 -19.34 -2.21 -4.68
N LYS A 132 -19.99 -3.33 -4.33
CA LYS A 132 -21.24 -3.32 -3.55
C LYS A 132 -21.11 -2.57 -2.21
N GLY A 133 -19.96 -2.67 -1.55
CA GLY A 133 -19.69 -1.99 -0.29
C GLY A 133 -19.26 -0.55 -0.49
N ILE A 134 -18.31 -0.32 -1.40
CA ILE A 134 -17.76 1.01 -1.73
C ILE A 134 -18.86 1.93 -2.29
N GLU A 135 -19.66 1.43 -3.23
CA GLU A 135 -20.72 2.18 -3.90
C GLU A 135 -22.09 2.01 -3.24
N SER A 136 -22.12 1.59 -1.97
CA SER A 136 -23.34 1.51 -1.19
C SER A 136 -24.07 2.87 -1.19
N PRO A 137 -25.40 2.95 -1.29
CA PRO A 137 -26.11 4.20 -1.06
C PRO A 137 -26.00 4.68 0.39
N ASP A 138 -25.74 3.77 1.33
CA ASP A 138 -25.52 4.06 2.75
C ASP A 138 -24.07 4.53 2.99
N PRO A 139 -23.86 5.80 3.42
CA PRO A 139 -22.53 6.34 3.68
C PRO A 139 -21.78 5.61 4.81
N GLU A 140 -22.49 5.04 5.80
CA GLU A 140 -21.86 4.30 6.89
C GLU A 140 -21.20 3.03 6.35
N VAL A 141 -21.91 2.29 5.50
CA VAL A 141 -21.38 1.08 4.83
C VAL A 141 -20.19 1.44 3.96
N SER A 142 -20.31 2.48 3.14
CA SER A 142 -19.25 2.89 2.22
C SER A 142 -17.97 3.29 2.96
N ALA A 143 -18.09 4.16 3.97
CA ALA A 143 -16.95 4.59 4.77
C ALA A 143 -16.30 3.42 5.52
N ASN A 144 -17.08 2.53 6.15
CA ASN A 144 -16.52 1.40 6.88
C ASN A 144 -15.82 0.36 5.99
N VAL A 145 -16.31 0.15 4.77
CA VAL A 145 -15.63 -0.71 3.78
C VAL A 145 -14.28 -0.11 3.38
N MET A 146 -14.23 1.20 3.15
CA MET A 146 -12.98 1.92 2.85
C MET A 146 -12.00 1.86 4.03
N ILE A 147 -12.48 2.10 5.25
CA ILE A 147 -11.65 1.98 6.46
C ILE A 147 -11.09 0.56 6.60
N SER A 148 -11.89 -0.47 6.35
CA SER A 148 -11.44 -1.86 6.44
C SER A 148 -10.32 -2.17 5.42
N LEU A 149 -10.48 -1.71 4.17
CA LEU A 149 -9.46 -1.80 3.12
C LEU A 149 -8.17 -1.09 3.50
N ILE A 150 -8.27 0.14 4.02
CA ILE A 150 -7.14 0.95 4.47
C ILE A 150 -6.39 0.25 5.60
N ASN A 151 -7.09 -0.21 6.64
CA ASN A 151 -6.50 -0.92 7.77
C ASN A 151 -5.69 -2.16 7.34
N VAL A 152 -6.28 -2.99 6.47
CA VAL A 152 -5.57 -4.18 5.97
C VAL A 152 -4.36 -3.80 5.12
N THR A 153 -4.48 -2.78 4.27
CA THR A 153 -3.37 -2.34 3.42
C THR A 153 -2.24 -1.73 4.25
N SER A 154 -2.55 -0.90 5.24
CA SER A 154 -1.59 -0.35 6.19
C SER A 154 -0.90 -1.43 7.03
N TYR A 155 -1.63 -2.49 7.41
CA TYR A 155 -1.04 -3.66 8.08
C TYR A 155 -0.05 -4.40 7.17
N LEU A 156 -0.41 -4.63 5.90
CA LEU A 156 0.46 -5.29 4.93
C LEU A 156 1.71 -4.47 4.63
N LEU A 157 1.59 -3.14 4.50
CA LEU A 157 2.74 -2.25 4.37
C LEU A 157 3.65 -2.30 5.60
N ALA A 158 3.09 -2.36 6.81
CA ALA A 158 3.88 -2.51 8.03
C ALA A 158 4.63 -3.86 8.08
N GLN A 159 4.03 -4.94 7.59
CA GLN A 159 4.73 -6.23 7.44
C GLN A 159 5.83 -6.15 6.39
N GLN A 160 5.56 -5.50 5.25
CA GLN A 160 6.54 -5.30 4.19
C GLN A 160 7.76 -4.53 4.70
N ILE A 161 7.57 -3.45 5.46
CA ILE A 161 8.66 -2.68 6.09
C ILE A 161 9.51 -3.58 6.99
N ARG A 162 8.89 -4.39 7.87
CA ARG A 162 9.63 -5.31 8.75
C ARG A 162 10.48 -6.31 7.98
N THR A 163 9.95 -6.85 6.87
CA THR A 163 10.71 -7.75 6.01
C THR A 163 11.88 -7.03 5.36
N LEU A 164 11.67 -5.82 4.84
CA LEU A 164 12.73 -5.02 4.21
C LEU A 164 13.84 -4.63 5.20
N GLU A 165 13.48 -4.29 6.44
CA GLU A 165 14.45 -4.01 7.51
C GLU A 165 15.30 -5.23 7.82
N LYS A 166 14.68 -6.42 7.89
CA LYS A 166 15.40 -7.68 8.09
C LYS A 166 16.36 -7.97 6.93
N GLU A 167 15.88 -7.87 5.68
CA GLU A 167 16.70 -8.04 4.48
C GLU A 167 17.88 -7.06 4.45
N PHE A 168 17.66 -5.80 4.84
CA PHE A 168 18.71 -4.79 4.91
C PHE A 168 19.81 -5.16 5.90
N LEU A 169 19.44 -5.72 7.07
CA LEU A 169 20.40 -6.18 8.07
C LEU A 169 21.16 -7.44 7.62
N GLU A 170 20.52 -8.35 6.88
CA GLU A 170 21.11 -9.61 6.44
C GLU A 170 21.99 -9.47 5.18
N GLU A 171 21.55 -8.69 4.20
CA GLU A 171 22.18 -8.60 2.86
C GLU A 171 22.98 -7.31 2.65
N GLY A 172 22.74 -6.28 3.45
CA GLY A 172 23.29 -4.94 3.24
C GLY A 172 22.70 -4.20 2.02
N GLY A 173 23.27 -3.03 1.73
CA GLY A 173 22.86 -2.18 0.63
C GLY A 173 23.53 -2.52 -0.72
N LEU A 174 23.26 -1.69 -1.71
CA LEU A 174 23.88 -1.81 -3.04
C LEU A 174 25.41 -1.66 -2.97
N ARG A 175 25.92 -0.83 -2.06
CA ARG A 175 27.37 -0.58 -1.92
C ARG A 175 28.12 -1.83 -1.51
N GLU A 176 27.58 -2.56 -0.55
CA GLU A 176 28.08 -3.83 -0.06
C GLU A 176 28.09 -4.86 -1.19
N ARG A 177 26.97 -4.97 -1.92
CA ARG A 177 26.84 -5.87 -3.09
C ARG A 177 27.82 -5.53 -4.21
N MET A 178 27.98 -4.25 -4.56
CA MET A 178 28.98 -3.82 -5.55
C MET A 178 30.40 -4.19 -5.13
N SER A 179 30.73 -4.02 -3.85
CA SER A 179 32.05 -4.37 -3.30
C SER A 179 32.29 -5.88 -3.43
N GLN A 180 31.31 -6.70 -3.06
CA GLN A 180 31.37 -8.16 -3.20
C GLN A 180 31.54 -8.59 -4.66
N ALA A 181 30.71 -8.08 -5.57
CA ALA A 181 30.79 -8.39 -7.00
C ALA A 181 32.18 -8.06 -7.58
N ARG A 182 32.77 -6.91 -7.21
CA ARG A 182 34.14 -6.53 -7.60
C ARG A 182 35.19 -7.52 -7.07
N MET A 183 35.04 -7.99 -5.83
CA MET A 183 35.95 -8.98 -5.26
C MET A 183 35.86 -10.33 -5.98
N GLU A 184 34.66 -10.78 -6.36
CA GLU A 184 34.48 -12.04 -7.09
C GLU A 184 35.09 -12.02 -8.49
N VAL A 185 34.89 -10.94 -9.24
CA VAL A 185 35.52 -10.75 -10.56
C VAL A 185 37.05 -10.80 -10.44
N ARG A 186 37.62 -10.13 -9.42
CA ARG A 186 39.07 -10.16 -9.16
C ARG A 186 39.58 -11.57 -8.81
N LYS A 187 38.79 -12.40 -8.12
CA LYS A 187 39.16 -13.79 -7.83
C LYS A 187 39.15 -14.67 -9.08
N LYS A 188 38.19 -14.46 -10.00
CA LYS A 188 38.11 -15.21 -11.26
C LYS A 188 39.20 -14.85 -12.28
N MET A 189 39.78 -13.66 -12.16
CA MET A 189 40.89 -13.19 -13.01
C MET A 189 42.28 -13.65 -12.53
N LYS A 190 42.36 -14.31 -11.37
CA LYS A 190 43.57 -14.98 -10.87
C LYS A 190 43.51 -16.47 -11.15
#